data_AF-A0A7C1PEK7-F1
#
_entry.id   AF-A0A7C1PEK7-F1
#
_cell.length_a   1.000
_cell.length_b   1.000
_cell.length_c   1.000
_cell.angle_alpha   90.00
_cell.angle_beta   90.00
_cell.angle_gamma   90.00
#
_symmetry.space_group_name_H-M   'P 1'
#
loop_
_entity.id
_entity.type
_entity.pdbx_description
1 polymer ?
#
loop_
_entity_poly.entity_id
_entity_poly.type
_entity_poly.pdbx_seq_one_letter_code
_entity_poly.pdbx_strand_id
1 'polypeptide(L)'
;MCPPAMRSWTRLWRRLARLLGVLVAIGTTGGCSGGGEAWPVDHPGPKVVASFAPLYCFALNVAGEDAVVRPLMTTSGPHHFNPTDKDARLLRQADLFLINGLGLEGDRPEKLRQASSNTRLQVVDVSSRIPPSMLCEGSCCHHEEGAEEEEHSHEHGHDPHVWLSPEYAIWQVEVIRDALIERDPAHAETYRRRAQEYITRL
;
A
#
# COMPACT_ATOMS: atom_id res chain seq x y z
N MET A 1 57.66 -16.73 -70.81
CA MET A 1 56.72 -17.56 -70.03
C MET A 1 56.59 -16.96 -68.64
N CYS A 2 55.39 -16.52 -68.24
CA CYS A 2 55.09 -15.90 -66.95
C CYS A 2 53.80 -16.56 -66.41
N PRO A 3 53.74 -17.07 -65.17
CA PRO A 3 52.61 -17.86 -64.71
C PRO A 3 51.41 -17.00 -64.29
N PRO A 4 50.16 -17.48 -64.51
CA PRO A 4 48.94 -16.73 -64.28
C PRO A 4 48.44 -16.88 -62.83
N ALA A 5 48.73 -15.92 -61.97
CA ALA A 5 48.19 -15.85 -60.61
C ALA A 5 47.40 -14.55 -60.41
N MET A 6 46.18 -14.44 -60.97
CA MET A 6 45.32 -13.27 -60.70
C MET A 6 43.86 -13.40 -61.16
N ARG A 7 43.15 -14.52 -60.87
CA ARG A 7 41.71 -14.62 -61.22
C ARG A 7 40.77 -15.29 -60.21
N SER A 8 41.25 -15.74 -59.04
CA SER A 8 40.40 -16.48 -58.08
C SER A 8 39.84 -15.67 -56.92
N TRP A 9 40.34 -14.46 -56.64
CA TRP A 9 39.95 -13.70 -55.43
C TRP A 9 38.60 -12.97 -55.51
N THR A 10 38.09 -12.67 -56.71
CA THR A 10 36.87 -11.84 -56.85
C THR A 10 35.55 -12.62 -56.80
N ARG A 11 35.58 -13.97 -56.76
CA ARG A 11 34.36 -14.80 -56.73
C ARG A 11 33.97 -15.32 -55.34
N LEU A 12 34.91 -15.35 -54.38
CA LEU A 12 34.61 -15.79 -53.02
C LEU A 12 33.88 -14.71 -52.21
N TRP A 13 34.18 -13.43 -52.44
CA TRP A 13 33.55 -12.31 -51.72
C TRP A 13 32.11 -12.02 -52.18
N ARG A 14 31.74 -12.39 -53.42
CA ARG A 14 30.39 -12.19 -53.95
C ARG A 14 29.35 -13.21 -53.45
N ARG A 15 29.77 -14.32 -52.84
CA ARG A 15 28.85 -15.32 -52.24
C ARG A 15 28.65 -15.13 -50.73
N LEU A 16 29.57 -14.46 -50.04
CA LEU A 16 29.42 -14.12 -48.61
C LEU A 16 28.55 -12.86 -48.38
N ALA A 17 28.42 -11.97 -49.37
CA ALA A 17 27.60 -10.76 -49.25
C ALA A 17 26.08 -10.96 -49.50
N ARG A 18 25.60 -12.20 -49.72
CA ARG A 18 24.17 -12.50 -49.98
C ARG A 18 23.47 -13.32 -48.89
N LEU A 19 24.14 -13.60 -47.77
CA LEU A 19 23.55 -14.25 -46.58
C LEU A 19 23.55 -13.35 -45.34
N LEU A 20 23.77 -12.05 -45.52
CA LEU A 20 23.66 -11.03 -44.47
C LEU A 20 22.62 -9.97 -44.84
N GLY A 21 21.47 -10.42 -45.35
CA GLY A 21 20.38 -9.58 -45.86
C GLY A 21 19.00 -9.95 -45.29
N VAL A 22 18.95 -10.72 -44.21
CA VAL A 22 17.75 -11.00 -43.42
C VAL A 22 18.17 -11.05 -41.94
N LEU A 23 18.77 -9.96 -41.45
CA LEU A 23 18.74 -9.68 -40.02
C LEU A 23 17.35 -9.08 -39.77
N VAL A 24 16.47 -9.98 -39.36
CA VAL A 24 15.14 -9.73 -38.82
C VAL A 24 15.20 -8.44 -38.00
N ALA A 25 14.46 -7.44 -38.46
CA ALA A 25 14.01 -6.35 -37.62
C ALA A 25 13.17 -6.97 -36.50
N ILE A 26 13.83 -7.43 -35.44
CA ILE A 26 13.18 -7.72 -34.17
C ILE A 26 12.77 -6.35 -33.68
N GLY A 27 11.51 -6.02 -33.96
CA GLY A 27 10.83 -4.88 -33.39
C GLY A 27 10.82 -5.06 -31.88
N THR A 28 11.83 -4.52 -31.21
CA THR A 28 11.70 -4.16 -29.80
C THR A 28 10.88 -2.88 -29.76
N THR A 29 9.57 -3.01 -29.97
CA THR A 29 8.62 -2.07 -29.38
C THR A 29 8.62 -2.34 -27.87
N GLY A 30 9.72 -2.00 -27.22
CA GLY A 30 9.74 -1.70 -25.79
C GLY A 30 8.95 -0.42 -25.60
N GLY A 31 7.64 -0.53 -25.75
CA GLY A 31 6.70 0.52 -25.42
C GLY A 31 6.89 0.84 -23.95
N CYS A 32 7.30 2.07 -23.67
CA CYS A 32 7.26 2.67 -22.34
C CYS A 32 5.81 2.63 -21.82
N SER A 33 5.40 1.53 -21.21
CA SER A 33 4.25 1.52 -20.30
C SER A 33 4.76 1.99 -18.94
N GLY A 34 4.96 3.30 -18.83
CA GLY A 34 5.31 4.00 -17.59
C GLY A 34 4.15 4.00 -16.60
N GLY A 35 3.73 2.80 -16.18
CA GLY A 35 2.74 2.57 -15.15
C GLY A 35 3.14 1.31 -14.40
N GLY A 36 4.17 1.42 -13.55
CA GLY A 36 4.58 0.33 -12.68
C GLY A 36 3.36 -0.22 -11.93
N GLU A 37 3.20 -1.53 -11.98
CA GLU A 37 2.04 -2.20 -11.40
C GLU A 37 1.98 -1.93 -9.90
N ALA A 38 0.83 -1.46 -9.40
CA ALA A 38 0.68 -1.06 -8.00
C ALA A 38 0.79 -2.26 -7.04
N TRP A 39 0.55 -3.47 -7.55
CA TRP A 39 0.52 -4.73 -6.82
C TRP A 39 1.31 -5.80 -7.57
N PRO A 40 1.88 -6.80 -6.88
CA PRO A 40 2.41 -8.00 -7.52
C PRO A 40 1.29 -8.73 -8.28
N VAL A 41 1.57 -9.17 -9.51
CA VAL A 41 0.59 -9.81 -10.40
C VAL A 41 0.19 -11.21 -9.91
N ASP A 42 1.14 -11.94 -9.33
CA ASP A 42 1.00 -13.37 -9.03
C ASP A 42 0.79 -13.68 -7.55
N HIS A 43 0.50 -12.68 -6.70
CA HIS A 43 0.25 -12.94 -5.28
C HIS A 43 -1.22 -13.30 -5.04
N PRO A 44 -1.54 -14.52 -4.54
CA PRO A 44 -2.92 -14.98 -4.40
C PRO A 44 -3.64 -14.38 -3.18
N GLY A 45 -2.89 -13.92 -2.18
CA GLY A 45 -3.42 -13.37 -0.93
C GLY A 45 -3.99 -11.94 -1.04
N PRO A 46 -4.70 -11.47 0.01
CA PRO A 46 -5.31 -10.15 0.07
C PRO A 46 -4.34 -9.00 -0.21
N LYS A 47 -4.83 -7.97 -0.90
CA LYS A 47 -4.14 -6.70 -1.11
C LYS A 47 -4.57 -5.70 -0.05
N VAL A 48 -3.67 -5.36 0.86
CA VAL A 48 -3.95 -4.53 2.04
C VAL A 48 -3.23 -3.19 1.92
N VAL A 49 -3.98 -2.11 2.02
CA VAL A 49 -3.42 -0.76 2.14
C VAL A 49 -3.53 -0.34 3.60
N ALA A 50 -2.43 0.13 4.18
CA ALA A 50 -2.41 0.75 5.49
C ALA A 50 -2.23 2.27 5.34
N SER A 51 -3.02 3.06 6.06
CA SER A 51 -3.02 4.53 5.92
C SER A 51 -1.63 5.13 6.17
N PHE A 52 -0.93 4.72 7.24
CA PHE A 52 0.40 5.24 7.60
C PHE A 52 1.28 4.17 8.29
N ALA A 53 2.49 4.57 8.69
CA ALA A 53 3.57 3.64 9.04
C ALA A 53 3.28 2.68 10.23
N PRO A 54 2.71 3.09 11.38
CA PRO A 54 2.40 2.16 12.48
C PRO A 54 1.43 1.07 12.05
N LEU A 55 0.36 1.44 11.35
CA LEU A 55 -0.65 0.51 10.82
C LEU A 55 -0.03 -0.44 9.79
N TYR A 56 0.87 0.08 8.96
CA TYR A 56 1.65 -0.76 8.03
C TYR A 56 2.50 -1.78 8.78
N CYS A 57 3.21 -1.37 9.84
CA CYS A 57 4.02 -2.27 10.65
C CYS A 57 3.16 -3.36 11.32
N PHE A 58 2.01 -2.99 11.89
CA PHE A 58 1.09 -3.94 12.51
C PHE A 58 0.60 -4.96 11.48
N ALA A 59 0.08 -4.47 10.35
CA ALA A 59 -0.44 -5.31 9.28
C ALA A 59 0.64 -6.20 8.66
N LEU A 60 1.86 -5.70 8.46
CA LEU A 60 2.95 -6.48 7.89
C LEU A 60 3.32 -7.67 8.78
N ASN A 61 3.35 -7.48 10.11
CA ASN A 61 3.64 -8.56 11.06
C ASN A 61 2.53 -9.63 11.08
N VAL A 62 1.25 -9.22 10.97
CA VAL A 62 0.12 -10.17 10.95
C VAL A 62 0.00 -10.89 9.60
N ALA A 63 0.11 -10.15 8.50
CA ALA A 63 -0.04 -10.65 7.14
C ALA A 63 1.03 -11.69 6.77
N GLY A 64 2.29 -11.45 7.12
CA GLY A 64 3.41 -12.28 6.66
C GLY A 64 3.44 -12.38 5.14
N GLU A 65 3.60 -13.61 4.63
CA GLU A 65 3.59 -13.91 3.19
C GLU A 65 2.18 -14.21 2.64
N ASP A 66 1.17 -14.29 3.49
CA ASP A 66 -0.19 -14.69 3.09
C ASP A 66 -1.01 -13.49 2.58
N ALA A 67 -0.51 -12.25 2.71
CA ALA A 67 -1.13 -11.04 2.17
C ALA A 67 -0.07 -9.99 1.79
N VAL A 68 -0.38 -9.12 0.82
CA VAL A 68 0.51 -8.02 0.42
C VAL A 68 0.07 -6.75 1.11
N VAL A 69 0.97 -6.15 1.91
CA VAL A 69 0.69 -4.88 2.60
C VAL A 69 1.45 -3.74 1.92
N ARG A 70 0.79 -2.61 1.68
CA ARG A 70 1.39 -1.37 1.17
C ARG A 70 1.01 -0.17 2.05
N PRO A 71 1.98 0.69 2.44
CA PRO A 71 1.65 1.94 3.11
C PRO A 71 1.15 2.97 2.08
N LEU A 72 0.18 3.79 2.48
CA LEU A 72 -0.30 4.92 1.67
C LEU A 72 0.57 6.16 1.91
N MET A 73 0.65 6.61 3.16
CA MET A 73 1.37 7.82 3.55
C MET A 73 2.83 7.47 3.88
N THR A 74 3.73 7.68 2.92
CA THR A 74 5.17 7.43 3.10
C THR A 74 5.99 8.67 3.42
N THR A 75 5.47 9.87 3.13
CA THR A 75 6.20 11.14 3.25
C THR A 75 5.42 12.23 3.98
N SER A 76 4.21 11.92 4.46
CA SER A 76 3.31 12.87 5.14
C SER A 76 2.73 12.24 6.40
N GLY A 77 2.33 13.08 7.35
CA GLY A 77 1.60 12.66 8.54
C GLY A 77 0.09 12.51 8.27
N PRO A 78 -0.61 11.70 9.08
CA PRO A 78 -2.01 11.34 8.83
C PRO A 78 -3.00 12.49 9.03
N HIS A 79 -2.67 13.51 9.83
CA HIS A 79 -3.50 14.71 10.02
C HIS A 79 -3.65 15.58 8.76
N HIS A 80 -2.65 15.57 7.88
CA HIS A 80 -2.54 16.53 6.77
C HIS A 80 -2.29 15.88 5.41
N PHE A 81 -2.43 14.55 5.28
CA PHE A 81 -2.24 13.93 3.99
C PHE A 81 -3.26 14.45 2.98
N ASN A 82 -2.87 14.51 1.70
CA ASN A 82 -3.76 14.91 0.63
C ASN A 82 -3.89 13.75 -0.37
N PRO A 83 -5.07 13.12 -0.49
CA PRO A 83 -5.32 12.06 -1.46
C PRO A 83 -4.87 12.43 -2.89
N THR A 84 -4.22 11.49 -3.59
CA THR A 84 -3.81 11.65 -4.99
C THR A 84 -4.45 10.60 -5.90
N ASP A 85 -4.39 10.81 -7.22
CA ASP A 85 -4.82 9.79 -8.19
C ASP A 85 -4.00 8.50 -8.09
N LYS A 86 -2.74 8.59 -7.65
CA LYS A 86 -1.87 7.42 -7.42
C LYS A 86 -2.42 6.58 -6.28
N ASP A 87 -2.86 7.23 -5.21
CA ASP A 87 -3.48 6.60 -4.06
C ASP A 87 -4.80 5.91 -4.47
N ALA A 88 -5.61 6.59 -5.28
CA ALA A 88 -6.87 6.03 -5.75
C ALA A 88 -6.64 4.78 -6.64
N ARG A 89 -5.57 4.78 -7.45
CA ARG A 89 -5.15 3.60 -8.23
C ARG A 89 -4.68 2.45 -7.34
N LEU A 90 -3.98 2.73 -6.23
CA LEU A 90 -3.58 1.71 -5.27
C LEU A 90 -4.81 1.02 -4.65
N LEU A 91 -5.79 1.81 -4.19
CA LEU A 91 -7.02 1.32 -3.58
C LEU A 91 -7.95 0.62 -4.58
N ARG A 92 -7.87 0.93 -5.88
CA ARG A 92 -8.72 0.35 -6.93
C ARG A 92 -8.68 -1.18 -6.95
N GLN A 93 -7.54 -1.77 -6.59
CA GLN A 93 -7.34 -3.23 -6.55
C GLN A 93 -7.18 -3.77 -5.12
N ALA A 94 -7.23 -2.92 -4.11
CA ALA A 94 -7.10 -3.35 -2.72
C ALA A 94 -8.36 -4.07 -2.24
N ASP A 95 -8.18 -4.98 -1.30
CA ASP A 95 -9.25 -5.68 -0.60
C ASP A 95 -9.57 -5.00 0.72
N LEU A 96 -8.53 -4.59 1.45
CA LEU A 96 -8.63 -3.92 2.75
C LEU A 96 -7.93 -2.55 2.69
N PHE A 97 -8.54 -1.55 3.30
CA PHE A 97 -7.92 -0.27 3.60
C PHE A 97 -8.00 0.01 5.11
N LEU A 98 -6.87 -0.13 5.79
CA LEU A 98 -6.74 0.05 7.23
C LEU A 98 -6.55 1.53 7.54
N ILE A 99 -7.42 2.09 8.38
CA ILE A 99 -7.34 3.44 8.92
C ILE A 99 -7.26 3.39 10.44
N ASN A 100 -6.65 4.41 11.04
CA ASN A 100 -6.55 4.50 12.50
C ASN A 100 -7.92 4.62 13.16
N GLY A 101 -8.79 5.43 12.58
CA GLY A 101 -10.05 5.84 13.23
C GLY A 101 -9.86 7.05 14.12
N LEU A 102 -10.89 7.33 14.94
CA LEU A 102 -10.95 8.49 15.85
C LEU A 102 -10.72 9.84 15.17
N GLY A 103 -11.03 9.94 13.87
CA GLY A 103 -10.89 11.18 13.10
C GLY A 103 -9.48 11.54 12.66
N LEU A 104 -8.46 10.70 12.91
CA LEU A 104 -7.06 11.00 12.56
C LEU A 104 -6.89 11.37 11.08
N GLU A 105 -7.45 10.55 10.19
CA GLU A 105 -7.40 10.77 8.75
C GLU A 105 -8.49 11.74 8.24
N GLY A 106 -9.43 12.14 9.09
CA GLY A 106 -10.61 12.95 8.74
C GLY A 106 -11.49 12.25 7.69
N ASP A 107 -12.02 13.03 6.75
CA ASP A 107 -12.92 12.55 5.68
C ASP A 107 -12.19 11.95 4.45
N ARG A 108 -10.86 11.99 4.48
CA ARG A 108 -10.00 11.67 3.33
C ARG A 108 -10.04 10.20 2.93
N PRO A 109 -10.11 9.21 3.85
CA PRO A 109 -10.26 7.82 3.48
C PRO A 109 -11.51 7.57 2.65
N GLU A 110 -12.62 8.21 3.00
CA GLU A 110 -13.89 8.08 2.29
C GLU A 110 -13.82 8.72 0.90
N LYS A 111 -13.26 9.93 0.78
CA LYS A 111 -12.99 10.57 -0.53
C LYS A 111 -12.15 9.67 -1.42
N LEU A 112 -11.11 9.06 -0.85
CA LEU A 112 -10.21 8.19 -1.59
C LEU A 112 -10.89 6.86 -2.00
N ARG A 113 -11.73 6.28 -1.13
CA ARG A 113 -12.57 5.12 -1.45
C ARG A 113 -13.46 5.42 -2.66
N GLN A 114 -14.16 6.55 -2.65
CA GLN A 114 -15.01 6.99 -3.77
C GLN A 114 -14.19 7.18 -5.07
N ALA A 115 -13.06 7.88 -5.00
CA ALA A 115 -12.17 8.11 -6.14
C ALA A 115 -11.58 6.81 -6.73
N SER A 116 -11.37 5.79 -5.89
CA SER A 116 -10.90 4.47 -6.34
C SER A 116 -11.94 3.71 -7.18
N SER A 117 -13.23 4.04 -7.01
CA SER A 117 -14.38 3.31 -7.58
C SER A 117 -14.39 1.81 -7.27
N ASN A 118 -13.68 1.37 -6.22
CA ASN A 118 -13.62 -0.03 -5.82
C ASN A 118 -14.76 -0.35 -4.85
N THR A 119 -15.80 -1.02 -5.36
CA THR A 119 -16.98 -1.41 -4.58
C THR A 119 -16.73 -2.60 -3.66
N ARG A 120 -15.60 -3.32 -3.83
CA ARG A 120 -15.21 -4.47 -2.99
C ARG A 120 -14.28 -4.07 -1.84
N LEU A 121 -13.82 -2.82 -1.82
CA LEU A 121 -12.89 -2.35 -0.79
C LEU A 121 -13.59 -2.26 0.56
N GLN A 122 -13.07 -2.97 1.55
CA GLN A 122 -13.47 -2.82 2.94
C GLN A 122 -12.53 -1.82 3.63
N VAL A 123 -13.09 -0.71 4.13
CA VAL A 123 -12.37 0.22 5.00
C VAL A 123 -12.50 -0.27 6.44
N VAL A 124 -11.37 -0.46 7.11
CA VAL A 124 -11.31 -1.03 8.46
C VAL A 124 -10.76 0.02 9.42
N ASP A 125 -11.60 0.44 10.36
CA ASP A 125 -11.19 1.24 11.51
C ASP A 125 -10.57 0.32 12.57
N VAL A 126 -9.26 0.42 12.76
CA VAL A 126 -8.54 -0.45 13.70
C VAL A 126 -8.74 -0.05 15.17
N SER A 127 -9.24 1.16 15.44
CA SER A 127 -9.58 1.62 16.79
C SER A 127 -10.98 1.18 17.23
N SER A 128 -11.80 0.65 16.31
CA SER A 128 -13.22 0.33 16.53
C SER A 128 -13.53 -0.58 17.74
N ARG A 129 -12.54 -1.35 18.21
CA ARG A 129 -12.69 -2.22 19.37
C ARG A 129 -12.15 -1.66 20.68
N ILE A 130 -11.54 -0.48 20.68
CA ILE A 130 -11.06 0.14 21.92
C ILE A 130 -12.29 0.71 22.67
N PRO A 131 -12.59 0.23 23.90
CA PRO A 131 -13.64 0.82 24.72
C PRO A 131 -13.55 2.35 24.82
N PRO A 132 -14.65 3.09 24.57
CA PRO A 132 -14.66 4.54 24.70
C PRO A 132 -14.24 5.04 26.08
N SER A 133 -14.51 4.25 27.14
CA SER A 133 -14.10 4.56 28.52
C SER A 133 -12.59 4.57 28.75
N MET A 134 -11.80 4.02 27.82
CA MET A 134 -10.33 4.04 27.87
C MET A 134 -9.75 5.16 27.00
N LEU A 135 -10.55 5.76 26.13
CA LEU A 135 -10.08 6.82 25.26
C LEU A 135 -10.00 8.13 26.04
N CYS A 136 -8.84 8.77 26.00
CA CYS A 136 -8.69 10.13 26.49
C CYS A 136 -9.54 11.06 25.64
N GLU A 137 -10.26 11.99 26.29
CA GLU A 137 -10.79 13.15 25.57
C GLU A 137 -9.61 13.91 24.96
N GLY A 138 -9.79 14.39 23.73
CA GLY A 138 -8.83 15.26 23.07
C GLY A 138 -8.76 16.58 23.82
N SER A 139 -7.98 16.62 24.91
CA SER A 139 -7.58 17.87 25.55
C SER A 139 -6.71 18.61 24.55
N CYS A 140 -7.30 19.56 23.84
CA CYS A 140 -6.55 20.51 23.05
C CYS A 140 -5.58 21.20 24.01
N CYS A 141 -4.32 20.80 24.00
CA CYS A 141 -3.23 21.60 24.56
C CYS A 141 -3.01 22.83 23.66
N HIS A 142 -4.05 23.65 23.47
CA HIS A 142 -3.86 25.03 23.10
C HIS A 142 -3.37 25.71 24.37
N HIS A 143 -2.08 26.03 24.42
CA HIS A 143 -1.65 27.20 25.18
C HIS A 143 -2.39 28.38 24.58
N GLU A 144 -3.55 28.70 25.16
CA GLU A 144 -4.31 29.91 24.91
C GLU A 144 -3.53 31.08 25.53
N GLU A 145 -2.72 31.75 24.72
CA GLU A 145 -2.64 33.20 24.83
C GLU A 145 -3.61 33.81 23.81
N GLY A 146 -4.88 33.89 24.24
CA GLY A 146 -5.88 34.86 23.80
C GLY A 146 -6.47 34.69 22.39
N ALA A 147 -7.75 34.34 22.33
CA ALA A 147 -8.78 35.20 21.71
C ALA A 147 -10.20 34.65 21.95
N GLU A 148 -11.00 35.52 22.58
CA GLU A 148 -12.43 35.81 22.43
C GLU A 148 -13.40 34.76 21.84
N GLU A 149 -14.51 34.62 22.57
CA GLU A 149 -15.69 33.79 22.39
C GLU A 149 -16.28 33.76 20.97
N GLU A 150 -16.29 32.57 20.35
CA GLU A 150 -17.40 32.12 19.51
C GLU A 150 -17.83 30.70 19.96
N GLU A 151 -19.12 30.55 20.28
CA GLU A 151 -19.76 29.26 20.58
C GLU A 151 -19.80 28.38 19.31
N HIS A 152 -18.67 27.75 19.00
CA HIS A 152 -18.66 26.54 18.20
C HIS A 152 -18.63 25.35 19.16
N SER A 153 -19.66 24.51 19.09
CA SER A 153 -19.69 23.19 19.72
C SER A 153 -18.52 22.37 19.19
N HIS A 154 -17.35 22.53 19.79
CA HIS A 154 -16.25 21.60 19.65
C HIS A 154 -16.71 20.31 20.31
N GLU A 155 -17.31 19.42 19.53
CA GLU A 155 -17.43 18.03 19.92
C GLU A 155 -15.99 17.54 20.09
N HIS A 156 -15.50 17.56 21.33
CA HIS A 156 -14.14 17.17 21.66
C HIS A 156 -14.04 15.67 21.39
N GLY A 157 -13.59 15.33 20.17
CA GLY A 157 -13.28 13.96 19.81
C GLY A 157 -12.21 13.37 20.73
N HIS A 158 -12.10 12.05 20.75
CA HIS A 158 -11.03 11.38 21.49
C HIS A 158 -9.66 11.61 20.86
N ASP A 159 -8.60 11.56 21.68
CA ASP A 159 -7.21 11.59 21.19
C ASP A 159 -6.97 10.40 20.23
N PRO A 160 -6.67 10.64 18.94
CA PRO A 160 -6.53 9.58 17.97
C PRO A 160 -5.19 8.84 18.06
N HIS A 161 -4.22 9.29 18.86
CA HIS A 161 -2.85 8.77 18.89
C HIS A 161 -2.70 7.43 19.63
N VAL A 162 -3.70 6.56 19.51
CA VAL A 162 -3.83 5.31 20.27
C VAL A 162 -2.71 4.30 19.99
N TRP A 163 -2.09 4.34 18.80
CA TRP A 163 -0.98 3.44 18.45
C TRP A 163 0.27 3.63 19.32
N LEU A 164 0.37 4.74 20.06
CA LEU A 164 1.47 5.01 20.98
C LEU A 164 1.37 4.22 22.30
N SER A 165 0.18 3.69 22.62
CA SER A 165 -0.02 2.80 23.75
C SER A 165 0.11 1.35 23.31
N PRO A 166 1.03 0.55 23.89
CA PRO A 166 1.11 -0.89 23.61
C PRO A 166 -0.21 -1.62 23.83
N GLU A 167 -0.97 -1.24 24.86
CA GLU A 167 -2.29 -1.82 25.15
C GLU A 167 -3.27 -1.59 24.00
N TYR A 168 -3.34 -0.38 23.46
CA TYR A 168 -4.24 -0.06 22.35
C TYR A 168 -3.72 -0.62 21.03
N ALA A 169 -2.40 -0.68 20.84
CA ALA A 169 -1.78 -1.34 19.69
C ALA A 169 -2.16 -2.82 19.63
N ILE A 170 -2.30 -3.52 20.76
CA ILE A 170 -2.81 -4.89 20.81
C ILE A 170 -4.22 -4.96 20.22
N TRP A 171 -5.15 -4.08 20.65
CA TRP A 171 -6.50 -4.02 20.09
C TRP A 171 -6.50 -3.77 18.57
N GLN A 172 -5.65 -2.85 18.10
CA GLN A 172 -5.49 -2.56 16.68
C GLN A 172 -4.99 -3.78 15.90
N VAL A 173 -4.00 -4.51 16.43
CA VAL A 173 -3.47 -5.75 15.83
C VAL A 173 -4.56 -6.83 15.76
N GLU A 174 -5.40 -6.96 16.78
CA GLU A 174 -6.49 -7.92 16.77
C GLU A 174 -7.58 -7.60 15.73
N VAL A 175 -7.92 -6.33 15.55
CA VAL A 175 -8.85 -5.90 14.49
C VAL A 175 -8.25 -6.21 13.11
N ILE A 176 -6.97 -5.92 12.90
CA ILE A 176 -6.28 -6.22 11.64
C ILE A 176 -6.27 -7.73 11.36
N ARG A 177 -5.96 -8.55 12.38
CA ARG A 177 -6.03 -10.01 12.31
C ARG A 177 -7.41 -10.48 11.87
N ASP A 178 -8.46 -9.98 12.51
CA ASP A 178 -9.82 -10.43 12.22
C ASP A 178 -10.27 -10.00 10.81
N ALA A 179 -9.90 -8.80 10.36
CA ALA A 179 -10.18 -8.35 8.99
C ALA A 179 -9.45 -9.20 7.93
N LEU A 180 -8.20 -9.60 8.20
CA LEU A 180 -7.46 -10.53 7.33
C LEU A 180 -8.12 -11.91 7.29
N ILE A 181 -8.54 -12.44 8.45
CA ILE A 181 -9.26 -13.73 8.54
C ILE A 181 -10.58 -13.69 7.79
N GLU A 182 -11.35 -12.60 7.91
CA GLU A 182 -12.60 -12.43 7.20
C GLU A 182 -12.38 -12.44 5.68
N ARG A 183 -11.32 -11.76 5.21
CA ARG A 183 -11.02 -11.66 3.78
C ARG A 183 -10.41 -12.93 3.20
N ASP A 184 -9.61 -13.64 3.99
CA ASP A 184 -8.91 -14.87 3.63
C ASP A 184 -8.97 -15.94 4.75
N PRO A 185 -10.10 -16.66 4.84
CA PRO A 185 -10.31 -17.66 5.88
C PRO A 185 -9.37 -18.87 5.78
N ALA A 186 -8.77 -19.12 4.60
CA ALA A 186 -7.87 -20.26 4.40
C ALA A 186 -6.58 -20.13 5.22
N HIS A 187 -6.14 -18.89 5.49
CA HIS A 187 -4.94 -18.57 6.27
C HIS A 187 -5.27 -18.14 7.72
N ALA A 188 -6.46 -18.47 8.22
CA ALA A 188 -6.90 -17.95 9.51
C ALA A 188 -5.96 -18.29 10.67
N GLU A 189 -5.48 -19.52 10.74
CA GLU A 189 -4.56 -19.95 11.81
C GLU A 189 -3.18 -19.29 11.71
N THR A 190 -2.69 -19.00 10.49
CA THR A 190 -1.39 -18.32 10.33
C THR A 190 -1.50 -16.86 10.76
N TYR A 191 -2.60 -16.17 10.43
CA TYR A 191 -2.86 -14.81 10.92
C TYR A 191 -2.98 -14.77 12.45
N ARG A 192 -3.71 -15.72 13.08
CA ARG A 192 -3.81 -15.78 14.55
C ARG A 192 -2.45 -15.99 15.20
N ARG A 193 -1.65 -16.93 14.68
CA ARG A 193 -0.32 -17.21 15.20
C ARG A 193 0.60 -15.99 15.10
N ARG A 194 0.71 -15.37 13.92
CA ARG A 194 1.57 -14.20 13.71
C ARG A 194 1.12 -12.99 14.53
N ALA A 195 -0.19 -12.76 14.65
CA ALA A 195 -0.73 -11.72 15.53
C ALA A 195 -0.33 -11.96 16.98
N GLN A 196 -0.45 -13.19 17.49
CA GLN A 196 -0.04 -13.52 18.85
C GLN A 196 1.46 -13.35 19.07
N GLU A 197 2.30 -13.81 18.13
CA GLU A 197 3.75 -13.63 18.17
C GLU A 197 4.14 -12.14 18.21
N TYR A 198 3.42 -11.30 17.45
CA TYR A 198 3.65 -9.86 17.43
C TYR A 198 3.18 -9.18 18.72
N ILE A 199 2.00 -9.53 19.22
CA ILE A 199 1.43 -9.01 20.48
C ILE A 199 2.37 -9.29 21.65
N THR A 200 3.01 -10.46 21.71
CA THR A 200 3.99 -10.80 22.76
C THR A 200 5.24 -9.90 22.75
N ARG A 201 5.49 -9.17 21.66
CA ARG A 201 6.64 -8.27 21.50
C ARG A 201 6.30 -6.77 21.67
N LEU A 202 5.01 -6.42 21.80
CA LEU A 202 4.56 -5.05 22.05
C LEU A 202 4.75 -4.69 23.53
#